data_AF-A0A5M3N0F3-F1
#
_entry.id   AF-A0A5M3N0F3-F1
#
_cell.length_a   1.000
_cell.length_b   1.000
_cell.length_c   1.000
_cell.angle_alpha   90.00
_cell.angle_beta   90.00
_cell.angle_gamma   90.00
#
_symmetry.space_group_name_H-M   'P 1'
#
loop_
_entity.id
_entity.type
_entity.pdbx_description
1 polymer ?
#
loop_
_entity_poly.entity_id
_entity_poly.type
_entity_poly.pdbx_seq_one_letter_code
_entity_poly.pdbx_strand_id
1 'polypeptide(L)'
;MLYINALSPLLQQQGFSAQFIVDQGRSGVQNIRNAWGDWCNIKGAGFGECDGTSNSSAPRYDSTCSLSDSLQPAPEAGTWFQQYFEALVTNAAPSL
;
A
#
# COMPACT_ATOMS: atom_id res chain seq x y z
N MET A 1 -7.95 -7.98 12.02
CA MET A 1 -8.96 -7.20 12.76
C MET A 1 -8.52 -6.63 14.12
N LEU A 2 -7.31 -6.92 14.62
CA LEU A 2 -6.88 -6.49 15.96
C LEU A 2 -7.00 -4.97 16.21
N TYR A 3 -6.61 -4.14 15.23
CA TYR A 3 -6.69 -2.68 15.35
C TYR A 3 -8.12 -2.17 15.62
N ILE A 4 -9.10 -2.62 14.84
CA ILE A 4 -10.49 -2.18 15.00
C ILE A 4 -11.10 -2.70 16.30
N ASN A 5 -10.80 -3.95 16.68
CA ASN A 5 -11.27 -4.51 17.94
C ASN A 5 -10.73 -3.73 19.16
N ALA A 6 -9.52 -3.17 19.06
CA ALA A 6 -8.94 -2.33 20.10
C ALA A 6 -9.49 -0.90 20.09
N LEU A 7 -9.72 -0.32 18.90
CA LEU A 7 -10.15 1.08 18.76
C LEU A 7 -11.65 1.29 18.98
N SER A 8 -12.49 0.38 18.47
CA SER A 8 -13.95 0.54 18.47
C SER A 8 -14.55 0.82 19.86
N PRO A 9 -14.16 0.11 20.94
CA PRO A 9 -14.69 0.40 22.28
C PRO A 9 -14.36 1.80 22.79
N LEU A 10 -13.18 2.33 22.43
CA LEU A 10 -12.76 3.68 22.83
C LEU A 10 -13.62 4.75 22.14
N LEU A 11 -13.94 4.54 20.86
CA LEU A 11 -14.84 5.44 20.12
C LEU A 11 -16.25 5.40 20.70
N GLN A 12 -16.76 4.21 21.02
CA GLN A 12 -18.07 4.05 21.65
C GLN A 12 -18.14 4.72 23.02
N GLN A 13 -17.07 4.66 23.82
CA GLN A 13 -17.00 5.33 25.12
C GLN A 13 -17.11 6.86 25.00
N GLN A 14 -16.67 7.43 23.87
CA GLN A 14 -16.83 8.86 23.56
C GLN A 14 -18.19 9.18 22.91
N GLY A 15 -19.13 8.23 22.90
CA GLY A 15 -20.44 8.40 22.28
C GLY A 15 -20.44 8.31 20.76
N PHE A 16 -19.33 7.88 20.13
CA PHE A 16 -19.22 7.73 18.69
C PHE A 16 -19.39 6.26 18.27
N SER A 17 -20.57 5.93 17.75
CA SER A 17 -20.88 4.60 17.21
C SER A 17 -20.27 4.42 15.81
N ALA A 18 -18.95 4.26 15.78
CA ALA A 18 -18.19 4.15 14.55
C ALA A 18 -18.44 2.82 13.81
N GLN A 19 -18.50 2.89 12.49
CA GLN A 19 -18.43 1.74 11.58
C GLN A 19 -17.14 1.84 10.76
N PHE A 20 -16.64 0.72 10.25
CA PHE A 20 -15.33 0.64 9.61
C PHE A 20 -15.41 0.04 8.20
N ILE A 21 -14.63 0.60 7.29
CA ILE A 21 -14.23 -0.01 6.03
C ILE A 21 -12.74 -0.32 6.11
N VAL A 22 -12.29 -1.42 5.50
CA VAL A 22 -10.89 -1.85 5.53
C VAL A 22 -10.44 -2.09 4.11
N ASP A 23 -9.46 -1.31 3.66
CA ASP A 23 -8.84 -1.53 2.36
C ASP A 23 -8.01 -2.82 2.38
N GLN A 24 -8.27 -3.70 1.43
CA GLN A 24 -7.56 -4.96 1.20
C GLN A 24 -7.07 -5.10 -0.24
N GLY A 25 -7.19 -4.06 -1.08
CA GLY A 25 -6.87 -4.11 -2.51
C GLY A 25 -5.43 -4.59 -2.79
N ARG A 26 -4.49 -4.27 -1.88
CA ARG A 26 -3.06 -4.62 -1.99
C ARG A 26 -2.55 -5.55 -0.89
N SER A 27 -3.46 -6.23 -0.19
CA SER A 27 -3.14 -7.03 1.01
C SER A 27 -3.05 -8.53 0.78
N GLY A 28 -3.09 -9.01 -0.47
CA GLY A 28 -3.03 -10.45 -0.77
C GLY A 28 -1.72 -11.11 -0.32
N VAL A 29 -0.60 -10.39 -0.37
CA VAL A 29 0.71 -10.89 0.04
C VAL A 29 1.18 -10.17 1.30
N GLN A 30 1.59 -10.94 2.31
CA GLN A 30 2.08 -10.45 3.60
C GLN A 30 3.61 -10.59 3.68
N ASN A 31 4.23 -9.93 4.66
CA ASN A 31 5.68 -10.00 4.93
C ASN A 31 6.58 -9.56 3.75
N ILE A 32 6.13 -8.58 2.97
CA ILE A 32 6.84 -8.04 1.79
C ILE A 32 7.51 -6.68 2.03
N ARG A 33 7.62 -6.25 3.29
CA ARG A 33 8.21 -4.96 3.68
C ARG A 33 9.39 -5.18 4.62
N ASN A 34 10.42 -4.36 4.49
CA ASN A 34 11.57 -4.34 5.40
C ASN A 34 11.21 -3.61 6.70
N ALA A 35 10.48 -2.51 6.62
CA ALA A 35 9.91 -1.78 7.73
C ALA A 35 8.42 -1.50 7.52
N TRP A 36 7.66 -1.41 8.61
CA TRP A 36 6.22 -1.13 8.51
C TRP A 36 5.92 0.25 7.90
N GLY A 37 6.85 1.20 8.07
CA GLY A 37 6.78 2.53 7.46
C GLY A 37 7.07 2.56 5.97
N ASP A 38 7.43 1.44 5.35
CA ASP A 38 7.66 1.37 3.91
C ASP A 38 6.31 1.24 3.20
N TRP A 39 5.92 2.25 2.44
CA TRP A 39 4.59 2.37 1.86
C TRP A 39 4.58 2.51 0.33
N CYS A 40 5.66 3.00 -0.27
CA CYS A 40 5.65 3.39 -1.68
C CYS A 40 5.95 2.19 -2.59
N ASN A 41 4.98 1.80 -3.44
CA ASN A 41 5.14 0.81 -4.51
C ASN A 41 5.77 -0.52 -4.05
N ILE A 42 5.34 -1.08 -2.92
CA ILE A 42 5.97 -2.27 -2.32
C ILE A 42 6.04 -3.45 -3.32
N LYS A 43 7.25 -3.94 -3.56
CA LYS A 43 7.54 -5.07 -4.47
C LYS A 43 6.73 -6.30 -4.03
N GLY A 44 6.03 -6.89 -4.98
CA GLY A 44 5.26 -8.11 -4.76
C GLY A 44 3.87 -7.91 -4.14
N ALA A 45 3.42 -6.67 -3.95
CA ALA A 45 2.05 -6.37 -3.48
C ALA A 45 0.95 -6.66 -4.53
N GLY A 46 -0.31 -6.30 -4.21
CA GLY A 46 -1.55 -6.39 -5.04
C GLY A 46 -2.13 -5.04 -5.52
N PHE A 47 -3.32 -5.00 -6.16
CA PHE A 47 -3.87 -4.01 -7.15
C PHE A 47 -3.80 -2.48 -6.83
N GLY A 48 -3.38 -1.60 -7.77
CA GLY A 48 -3.54 -0.14 -7.63
C GLY A 48 -2.71 0.77 -8.56
N GLU A 49 -2.90 2.08 -8.41
CA GLU A 49 -2.12 3.16 -9.06
C GLU A 49 -0.72 3.32 -8.43
N CYS A 50 0.18 4.07 -9.10
CA CYS A 50 1.50 4.38 -8.54
C CYS A 50 1.40 5.26 -7.30
N ASP A 51 2.09 4.91 -6.21
CA ASP A 51 2.10 5.69 -4.96
C ASP A 51 3.05 6.90 -5.04
N GLY A 52 4.05 6.85 -5.93
CA GLY A 52 5.07 7.88 -6.03
C GLY A 52 6.22 7.51 -6.96
N THR A 53 7.05 8.49 -7.30
CA THR A 53 8.12 8.31 -8.28
C THR A 53 9.45 7.95 -7.62
N SER A 54 10.20 7.06 -8.27
CA SER A 54 11.58 6.75 -7.90
C SER A 54 12.60 7.65 -8.61
N ASN A 55 12.15 8.65 -9.39
CA ASN A 55 13.03 9.62 -10.01
C ASN A 55 13.45 10.68 -8.99
N SER A 56 14.69 10.60 -8.48
CA SER A 56 15.23 11.53 -7.47
C SER A 56 15.34 12.99 -7.93
N SER A 57 15.20 13.26 -9.22
CA SER A 57 15.17 14.62 -9.77
C SER A 57 13.74 15.18 -9.95
N ALA A 58 12.70 14.37 -9.68
CA ALA A 58 11.32 14.82 -9.81
C ALA A 58 10.93 15.80 -8.69
N PRO A 59 10.13 16.84 -8.96
CA PRO A 59 9.68 17.78 -7.92
C PRO A 59 8.87 17.15 -6.79
N ARG A 60 8.21 16.01 -7.07
CA ARG A 60 7.40 15.24 -6.09
C ARG A 60 8.09 13.96 -5.65
N TYR A 61 9.42 13.91 -5.78
CA TYR A 61 10.20 12.77 -5.31
C TYR A 61 10.02 12.58 -3.80
N ASP A 62 9.76 11.34 -3.41
CA ASP A 62 9.81 10.88 -2.03
C ASP A 62 10.85 9.77 -1.91
N SER A 63 11.74 9.87 -0.91
CA SER A 63 12.82 8.90 -0.72
C SER A 63 12.30 7.49 -0.39
N THR A 64 11.09 7.36 0.16
CA THR A 64 10.45 6.06 0.38
C THR A 64 10.23 5.31 -0.94
N CYS A 65 10.02 6.00 -2.06
CA CYS A 65 9.82 5.37 -3.38
C CYS A 65 11.09 4.82 -4.02
N SER A 66 12.25 5.03 -3.39
CA SER A 66 13.55 4.49 -3.81
C SER A 66 14.10 3.43 -2.86
N LEU A 67 13.31 2.97 -1.89
CA LEU A 67 13.73 1.91 -0.97
C LEU A 67 13.93 0.57 -1.71
N SER A 68 14.70 -0.32 -1.09
CA SER A 68 15.08 -1.60 -1.69
C SER A 68 13.90 -2.54 -1.92
N ASP A 69 12.81 -2.37 -1.17
CA ASP A 69 11.53 -3.06 -1.30
C ASP A 69 10.46 -2.26 -2.07
N SER A 70 10.78 -1.11 -2.66
CA SER A 70 9.91 -0.39 -3.60
C SER A 70 10.21 -0.76 -5.04
N LEU A 71 9.19 -1.07 -5.85
CA LEU A 71 9.33 -1.40 -7.26
C LEU A 71 9.80 -0.17 -8.02
N GLN A 72 10.88 -0.35 -8.80
CA GLN A 72 11.57 0.71 -9.53
C GLN A 72 11.90 0.22 -10.95
N PRO A 73 11.93 1.11 -11.97
CA PRO A 73 11.61 2.53 -11.88
C PRO A 73 10.10 2.79 -11.76
N ALA A 74 9.70 3.71 -10.88
CA ALA A 74 8.30 4.09 -10.66
C ALA A 74 7.96 5.46 -11.29
N PRO A 75 6.82 5.58 -12.00
CA PRO A 75 6.38 6.84 -12.58
C PRO A 75 5.82 7.79 -11.50
N GLU A 76 5.30 8.94 -11.90
CA GLU A 76 4.66 9.90 -10.98
C GLU A 76 3.46 9.29 -10.22
N ALA A 77 3.24 9.74 -8.99
CA ALA A 77 2.08 9.32 -8.20
C ALA A 77 0.75 9.53 -8.97
N GLY A 78 -0.17 8.57 -8.85
CA GLY A 78 -1.47 8.57 -9.53
C GLY A 78 -1.41 8.24 -11.02
N THR A 79 -0.22 8.06 -11.61
CA THR A 79 -0.11 7.55 -12.98
C THR A 79 -0.17 6.03 -13.00
N TRP A 80 -0.55 5.47 -14.15
CA TRP A 80 -0.63 4.03 -14.34
C TRP A 80 0.76 3.39 -14.29
N PHE A 81 0.91 2.35 -13.46
CA PHE A 81 2.16 1.59 -13.31
C PHE A 81 1.95 0.15 -13.77
N GLN A 82 2.13 -0.09 -15.07
CA GLN A 82 1.83 -1.38 -15.72
C GLN A 82 2.54 -2.57 -15.07
N GLN A 83 3.86 -2.47 -14.84
CA GLN A 83 4.64 -3.56 -14.24
C GLN A 83 4.18 -3.86 -12.81
N TYR A 84 3.82 -2.81 -12.07
CA TYR A 84 3.24 -2.98 -10.75
C TYR A 84 1.94 -3.77 -10.90
N PHE A 85 0.99 -3.30 -11.71
CA PHE A 85 -0.31 -3.96 -11.99
C PHE A 85 -0.20 -5.43 -12.36
N GLU A 86 0.71 -5.81 -13.25
CA GLU A 86 0.93 -7.22 -13.64
C GLU A 86 1.38 -8.09 -12.47
N ALA A 87 2.27 -7.59 -11.62
CA ALA A 87 2.67 -8.28 -10.40
C ALA A 87 1.46 -8.48 -9.47
N LEU A 88 0.52 -7.53 -9.45
CA LEU A 88 -0.66 -7.58 -8.59
C LEU A 88 -1.63 -8.68 -8.99
N VAL A 89 -1.88 -8.82 -10.30
CA VAL A 89 -2.70 -9.90 -10.87
C VAL A 89 -2.04 -11.26 -10.58
N THR A 90 -0.73 -11.34 -10.81
CA THR A 90 0.04 -12.58 -10.63
C THR A 90 0.04 -13.04 -9.17
N ASN A 91 0.10 -12.11 -8.23
CA ASN A 91 0.21 -12.39 -6.80
C ASN A 91 -1.14 -12.32 -6.05
N ALA A 92 -2.26 -12.24 -6.76
CA ALA A 92 -3.58 -12.13 -6.14
C ALA A 92 -3.86 -13.32 -5.20
N ALA A 93 -4.37 -13.01 -3.99
CA ALA A 93 -4.74 -13.99 -2.99
C ALA A 93 -6.09 -13.61 -2.34
N PRO A 94 -7.17 -14.38 -2.56
CA PRO A 94 -7.25 -15.56 -3.44
C PRO A 94 -6.88 -15.25 -4.89
N SER A 95 -6.46 -16.27 -5.64
CA SER A 95 -6.17 -16.11 -7.06
C SER A 95 -7.43 -15.68 -7.81
N LEU A 96 -7.23 -14.90 -8.89
CA LEU A 96 -8.30 -14.42 -9.76
C LEU A 96 -8.93 -15.52 -10.62
#